data_AF-A0A972TKP9-F1
#
_entry.id   AF-A0A972TKP9-F1
#
_cell.length_a   1.000
_cell.length_b   1.000
_cell.length_c   1.000
_cell.angle_alpha   90.00
_cell.angle_beta   90.00
_cell.angle_gamma   90.00
#
_symmetry.space_group_name_H-M   'P 1'
#
loop_
_entity.id
_entity.type
_entity.pdbx_description
1 polymer ?
#
loop_
_entity_poly.entity_id
_entity_poly.type
_entity_poly.pdbx_seq_one_letter_code
_entity_poly.pdbx_strand_id
1 'polypeptide(L)'
;MNLEKSPELSALMEERGIRDEEVTKVISEAESSGDKMYKPDTPDCLAKLKIDEATYFVEYSVIDADNFKVNKAYSMKTDFAEEL
;
A
#
# COMPACT_ATOMS: atom_id res chain seq x y z
N MET A 1 -4.31 7.51 -11.66
CA MET A 1 -3.60 6.36 -11.11
C MET A 1 -4.43 5.11 -11.31
N ASN A 2 -3.87 4.11 -11.99
CA ASN A 2 -4.47 2.80 -12.21
C ASN A 2 -3.69 1.72 -11.45
N LEU A 3 -4.42 0.73 -10.93
CA LEU A 3 -3.88 -0.37 -10.14
C LEU A 3 -4.05 -1.72 -10.84
N GLU A 4 -2.95 -2.31 -11.27
CA GLU A 4 -2.93 -3.71 -11.70
C GLU A 4 -2.77 -4.62 -10.48
N LYS A 5 -3.71 -5.56 -10.31
CA LYS A 5 -3.77 -6.52 -9.20
C LYS A 5 -4.17 -7.88 -9.73
N SER A 6 -3.63 -8.95 -9.15
CA SER A 6 -4.13 -10.29 -9.44
C SER A 6 -5.52 -10.48 -8.80
N PRO A 7 -6.38 -11.36 -9.35
CA PRO A 7 -7.68 -11.66 -8.76
C PRO A 7 -7.58 -12.12 -7.30
N GLU A 8 -6.54 -12.90 -6.98
CA GLU A 8 -6.30 -13.39 -5.61
C GLU A 8 -5.96 -12.24 -4.65
N LEU A 9 -5.17 -11.26 -5.09
CA LEU A 9 -4.86 -10.09 -4.29
C LEU A 9 -6.10 -9.22 -4.07
N SER A 10 -6.92 -9.01 -5.11
CA SER A 10 -8.18 -8.26 -4.99
C SER A 10 -9.12 -8.90 -3.97
N ALA A 11 -9.31 -10.23 -4.02
CA ALA A 11 -10.12 -10.95 -3.05
C ALA A 11 -9.56 -10.87 -1.62
N LEU A 12 -8.24 -10.98 -1.46
CA LEU A 12 -7.58 -10.87 -0.17
C LEU A 12 -7.70 -9.46 0.43
N MET A 13 -7.61 -8.42 -0.40
CA MET A 13 -7.82 -7.04 0.00
C MET A 13 -9.25 -6.82 0.48
N GLU A 14 -10.24 -7.33 -0.26
CA GLU A 14 -11.65 -7.26 0.10
C GLU A 14 -11.92 -7.96 1.44
N GLU A 15 -11.44 -9.19 1.63
CA GLU A 15 -11.55 -9.95 2.89
C GLU A 15 -10.98 -9.18 4.09
N ARG A 16 -9.88 -8.44 3.87
CA ARG A 16 -9.17 -7.67 4.90
C ARG A 16 -9.67 -6.23 5.04
N GLY A 17 -10.68 -5.84 4.27
CA GLY A 17 -11.22 -4.48 4.27
C GLY A 17 -10.21 -3.41 3.81
N ILE A 18 -9.26 -3.77 2.96
CA ILE A 18 -8.33 -2.84 2.31
C ILE A 18 -8.93 -2.44 0.97
N ARG A 19 -9.23 -1.16 0.77
CA ARG A 19 -9.79 -0.65 -0.48
C ARG A 19 -8.70 -0.08 -1.36
N ASP A 20 -9.04 0.04 -2.64
CA ASP A 20 -8.20 0.70 -3.64
C ASP A 20 -7.86 2.14 -3.26
N GLU A 21 -8.74 2.79 -2.52
CA GLU A 21 -8.58 4.15 -1.99
C GLU A 21 -7.38 4.25 -1.04
N GLU A 22 -7.22 3.32 -0.09
CA GLU A 22 -6.06 3.33 0.80
C GLU A 22 -4.78 2.98 0.06
N VAL A 23 -4.83 2.01 -0.86
CA VAL A 23 -3.67 1.65 -1.68
C VAL A 23 -3.19 2.83 -2.53
N THR A 24 -4.13 3.55 -3.14
CA THR A 24 -3.85 4.75 -3.95
C THR A 24 -3.21 5.84 -3.10
N LYS A 25 -3.72 6.10 -1.89
CA LYS A 25 -3.14 7.09 -0.97
C LYS A 25 -1.71 6.72 -0.56
N VAL A 26 -1.47 5.45 -0.20
CA VAL A 26 -0.13 4.98 0.19
C VAL A 26 0.88 5.17 -0.94
N ILE A 27 0.54 4.76 -2.17
CA ILE A 27 1.44 4.88 -3.33
C ILE A 27 1.66 6.37 -3.67
N SER A 28 0.59 7.17 -3.70
CA SER A 28 0.70 8.61 -4.03
C SER A 28 1.58 9.36 -3.04
N GLU A 29 1.43 9.10 -1.74
CA GLU A 29 2.28 9.71 -0.71
C GLU A 29 3.75 9.29 -0.89
N ALA A 30 4.01 8.00 -1.14
CA ALA A 30 5.35 7.49 -1.35
C ALA A 30 6.03 8.01 -2.63
N GLU A 31 5.28 8.15 -3.72
CA GLU A 31 5.79 8.71 -4.97
C GLU A 31 6.04 10.22 -4.87
N SER A 32 5.23 10.95 -4.10
CA SER A 32 5.39 12.40 -3.92
C SER A 32 6.46 12.79 -2.90
N SER A 33 6.58 12.05 -1.80
CA SER A 33 7.52 12.33 -0.70
C SER A 33 8.88 11.64 -0.89
N GLY A 34 8.91 10.54 -1.64
CA GLY A 34 10.07 9.65 -1.72
C GLY A 34 10.22 8.69 -0.53
N ASP A 35 9.30 8.68 0.45
CA ASP A 35 9.34 7.78 1.59
C ASP A 35 8.85 6.37 1.22
N LYS A 36 9.73 5.62 0.56
CA LYS A 36 9.53 4.21 0.17
C LYS A 36 10.84 3.43 0.23
N MET A 37 10.72 2.14 0.51
CA MET A 37 11.85 1.22 0.61
C MET A 37 11.92 0.39 -0.67
N TYR A 38 13.06 0.46 -1.37
CA TYR A 38 13.30 -0.39 -2.54
C TYR A 38 13.70 -1.80 -2.12
N LYS A 39 13.12 -2.82 -2.74
CA LYS A 39 13.64 -4.17 -2.62
C LYS A 39 14.92 -4.31 -3.46
N PRO A 40 15.98 -4.93 -2.91
CA PRO A 40 17.13 -5.30 -3.71
C PRO A 40 16.72 -6.21 -4.87
N ASP A 41 17.33 -6.00 -6.04
CA ASP A 41 17.22 -6.87 -7.21
C ASP A 41 15.82 -7.02 -7.83
N THR A 42 14.83 -6.22 -7.40
CA THR A 42 13.48 -6.17 -8.00
C THR A 42 13.04 -4.73 -8.25
N PRO A 43 12.07 -4.49 -9.17
CA PRO A 43 11.49 -3.15 -9.35
C PRO A 43 10.49 -2.78 -8.23
N ASP A 44 10.40 -3.58 -7.17
CA ASP A 44 9.38 -3.41 -6.14
C ASP A 44 9.80 -2.41 -5.08
N CYS A 45 8.84 -1.60 -4.68
CA CYS A 45 8.91 -0.68 -3.56
C CYS A 45 7.92 -1.13 -2.48
N LEU A 46 8.31 -0.95 -1.23
CA LEU A 46 7.41 -1.03 -0.09
C LEU A 46 7.16 0.39 0.44
N ALA A 47 5.90 0.79 0.45
CA ALA A 47 5.44 2.03 1.06
C ALA A 47 4.54 1.74 2.25
N LYS A 48 4.43 2.72 3.15
CA LYS A 48 3.47 2.69 4.25
C LYS A 48 2.85 4.05 4.48
N LEU A 49 1.61 4.06 4.96
CA LEU A 49 0.92 5.28 5.37
C LEU A 49 -0.05 4.97 6.50
N LYS A 50 -0.07 5.82 7.53
CA LYS A 50 -1.12 5.79 8.55
C LYS A 50 -2.36 6.52 7.99
N ILE A 51 -3.48 5.83 7.91
CA ILE A 51 -4.77 6.35 7.48
C ILE A 51 -5.76 6.02 8.61
N ASP A 52 -6.30 7.05 9.23
CA ASP A 52 -7.12 6.94 10.44
C ASP A 52 -6.42 6.11 11.53
N GLU A 53 -7.03 4.99 11.96
CA GLU A 53 -6.56 4.12 13.04
C GLU A 53 -5.65 2.97 12.55
N ALA A 54 -5.41 2.86 11.25
CA ALA A 54 -4.63 1.77 10.66
C ALA A 54 -3.40 2.29 9.91
N THR A 55 -2.31 1.51 9.99
CA THR A 55 -1.16 1.68 9.11
C THR A 55 -1.28 0.70 7.95
N TYR A 56 -1.31 1.21 6.74
CA TYR A 56 -1.35 0.44 5.51
C TYR A 56 0.07 0.28 4.96
N PHE A 57 0.37 -0.90 4.44
CA PHE A 57 1.62 -1.26 3.80
C PHE A 57 1.30 -1.79 2.42
N VAL A 58 1.96 -1.24 1.40
CA VAL A 58 1.74 -1.61 0.00
C VAL A 58 3.08 -1.92 -0.64
N GLU A 59 3.21 -3.14 -1.16
CA GLU A 59 4.31 -3.55 -2.01
C GLU A 59 3.87 -3.44 -3.46
N TYR A 60 4.55 -2.63 -4.27
CA TYR A 60 4.17 -2.34 -5.66
C TYR A 60 5.38 -2.10 -6.55
N SER A 61 5.22 -2.29 -7.86
CA SER A 61 6.19 -1.89 -8.88
C SER A 61 5.59 -0.77 -9.74
N VAL A 62 6.43 0.18 -10.16
CA VAL A 62 6.03 1.24 -11.10
C VAL A 62 6.10 0.69 -12.52
N ILE A 63 4.97 0.71 -13.24
CA ILE A 63 4.94 0.34 -14.67
C ILE A 63 5.25 1.58 -15.52
N ASP A 64 4.54 2.68 -15.24
CA ASP A 64 4.77 4.01 -15.79
C ASP A 64 4.28 5.09 -14.82
N ALA A 65 4.17 6.35 -15.28
CA ALA A 65 3.84 7.48 -14.43
C ALA A 65 2.46 7.41 -13.74
N ASP A 66 1.49 6.67 -14.30
CA ASP A 66 0.14 6.57 -13.73
C ASP A 66 -0.33 5.12 -13.51
N ASN A 67 0.43 4.13 -13.98
CA ASN A 67 0.13 2.71 -13.85
C ASN A 67 1.08 2.00 -12.87
N PHE A 68 0.51 1.32 -11.89
CA PHE A 68 1.24 0.61 -10.84
C PHE A 68 0.75 -0.83 -10.72
N LYS A 69 1.69 -1.75 -10.54
CA LYS A 69 1.38 -3.15 -10.21
C LYS A 69 1.46 -3.35 -8.70
N VAL A 70 0.35 -3.70 -8.07
CA VAL A 70 0.34 -4.03 -6.64
C VAL A 70 0.62 -5.51 -6.47
N ASN A 71 1.65 -5.83 -5.70
CA ASN A 71 2.07 -7.19 -5.41
C ASN A 71 1.55 -7.66 -4.04
N LYS A 72 1.48 -6.76 -3.05
CA LYS A 72 0.92 -7.04 -1.72
C LYS A 72 0.29 -5.79 -1.11
N ALA A 73 -0.76 -6.01 -0.32
CA ALA A 73 -1.33 -5.01 0.56
C ALA A 73 -1.64 -5.61 1.94
N TYR A 74 -1.29 -4.87 2.99
CA TYR A 74 -1.50 -5.26 4.38
C TYR A 74 -1.91 -4.04 5.19
N SER A 75 -2.70 -4.24 6.24
CA SER A 75 -3.03 -3.21 7.21
C SER A 75 -2.78 -3.72 8.61
N MET A 76 -2.27 -2.83 9.46
CA MET A 76 -2.08 -3.06 10.89
C MET A 76 -2.89 -2.01 11.64
N LYS A 77 -3.91 -2.45 12.36
CA LYS A 77 -4.55 -1.61 13.39
C LYS A 77 -3.69 -1.65 14.63
N THR A 78 -3.55 -0.51 15.28
CA THR A 78 -2.79 -0.41 16.52
C THR A 78 -3.72 0.14 17.59
N ASP A 79 -4.31 -0.75 18.37
CA ASP A 79 -5.02 -0.41 19.61
C ASP A 79 -3.98 -0.18 20.72
N PHE A 80 -3.32 0.97 20.70
CA PHE A 80 -2.68 1.48 21.92
C PHE A 80 -3.62 2.53 22.53
N ALA A 81 -4.28 2.17 23.63
CA ALA A 81 -4.80 3.18 24.53
C ALA A 81 -3.59 3.90 25.17
N GLU A 82 -3.47 5.21 24.97
CA GLU A 82 -2.69 6.03 25.90
C GLU A 82 -3.35 5.90 27.28
N GLU A 83 -2.65 5.32 28.26
CA GLU A 83 -3.03 5.52 29.66
C GLU A 83 -2.83 7.01 29.97
N LEU A 84 -3.94 7.76 30.08
CA LEU A 84 -4.00 9.14 30.56
C LEU A 84 -3.86 9.20 32.08
#